data_AF-A0A956AFU5-F1
#
_entry.id   AF-A0A956AFU5-F1
#
_cell.length_a   1.000
_cell.length_b   1.000
_cell.length_c   1.000
_cell.angle_alpha   90.00
_cell.angle_beta   90.00
_cell.angle_gamma   90.00
#
_symmetry.space_group_name_H-M   'P 1'
#
loop_
_entity.id
_entity.type
_entity.pdbx_description
1 polymer ?
#
loop_
_entity_poly.entity_id
_entity_poly.type
_entity_poly.pdbx_seq_one_letter_code
_entity_poly.pdbx_strand_id
1 'polypeptide(L)' 'RVLATTSAVFLLPRPRRFGKTLNLTTLRCFLEKAPHDFSRLFEGLQVWDDPEARAHFQRYPVVFLSFKDV' A
#
# COMPACT_ATOMS: atom_id res chain seq x y z
N ARG A 1 5.34 6.93 24.18
CA ARG A 1 5.80 6.34 25.48
C ARG A 1 7.23 5.78 25.40
N VAL A 2 7.60 5.07 24.33
CA VAL A 2 8.95 4.50 24.13
C VAL A 2 10.05 5.56 23.91
N LEU A 3 9.73 6.68 23.25
CA LEU A 3 10.65 7.80 22.98
C LEU A 3 10.85 8.77 24.17
N ALA A 4 10.14 8.59 25.28
CA ALA A 4 10.19 9.49 26.44
C ALA A 4 11.13 8.98 27.55
N THR A 5 11.90 7.93 27.27
CA THR A 5 12.75 7.24 28.25
C THR A 5 14.20 7.73 28.13
N THR A 6 14.83 8.07 29.26
CA THR A 6 16.24 8.51 29.34
C THR A 6 17.22 7.34 29.25
N SER A 7 17.20 6.61 28.13
CA SER A 7 18.20 5.57 27.83
C SER A 7 19.27 6.10 26.88
N ALA A 8 20.55 5.81 27.14
CA ALA A 8 21.68 6.30 26.35
C ALA A 8 21.73 5.75 24.91
N VAL A 9 21.12 4.59 24.64
CA VAL A 9 21.05 3.95 23.31
C VAL A 9 19.68 3.31 23.11
N PHE A 10 19.09 3.50 21.92
CA PHE A 10 17.81 2.90 21.53
C PHE A 10 17.97 2.01 20.29
N LEU A 11 17.59 0.74 20.39
CA LEU A 11 17.56 -0.19 19.25
C LEU A 11 16.11 -0.36 18.76
N LEU A 12 15.84 0.11 17.54
CA LEU A 12 14.55 -0.08 16.86
C LEU A 12 14.71 -1.12 15.76
N PRO A 13 14.47 -2.42 16.03
CA PRO A 13 14.61 -3.45 15.00
C PRO A 13 13.59 -3.22 13.89
N ARG A 14 14.02 -3.37 12.64
CA ARG A 14 13.13 -3.28 11.48
C ARG A 14 12.25 -4.52 11.42
N PRO A 15 10.91 -4.40 11.52
CA PRO A 15 10.03 -5.55 11.38
C PRO A 15 10.14 -6.14 9.98
N ARG A 16 10.45 -7.45 9.89
CA ARG A 16 10.54 -8.18 8.62
C ARG A 16 9.13 -8.54 8.16
N ARG A 17 8.85 -8.43 6.84
CA ARG A 17 7.56 -8.78 6.23
C ARG A 17 6.34 -8.03 6.80
N PHE A 18 6.53 -6.79 7.20
CA PHE A 18 5.43 -5.90 7.63
C PHE A 18 4.42 -5.53 6.52
N GLY A 19 4.50 -6.15 5.33
CA GLY A 19 3.53 -5.90 4.26
C GLY A 19 3.72 -4.61 3.46
N LYS A 20 4.82 -3.85 3.67
CA LYS A 20 5.07 -2.58 2.95
C LYS A 20 5.00 -2.74 1.42
N THR A 21 5.68 -3.76 0.88
CA THR A 21 5.67 -4.05 -0.56
C THR A 21 4.29 -4.43 -1.04
N LEU A 22 3.62 -5.34 -0.32
CA LEU A 22 2.27 -5.81 -0.67
C LEU A 22 1.31 -4.62 -0.73
N ASN A 23 1.32 -3.74 0.27
CA ASN A 23 0.46 -2.57 0.33
C ASN A 23 0.65 -1.64 -0.88
N LEU A 24 1.91 -1.33 -1.25
CA LEU A 24 2.19 -0.49 -2.42
C LEU A 24 1.74 -1.15 -3.73
N THR A 25 1.92 -2.46 -3.87
CA THR A 25 1.43 -3.20 -5.04
C THR A 25 -0.10 -3.26 -5.09
N THR A 26 -0.78 -3.37 -3.95
CA THR A 26 -2.25 -3.35 -3.89
C THR A 26 -2.81 -1.99 -4.31
N LEU A 27 -2.23 -0.89 -3.81
CA LEU A 27 -2.61 0.47 -4.21
C LEU A 27 -2.39 0.71 -5.70
N ARG A 28 -1.25 0.26 -6.23
CA ARG A 28 -0.98 0.31 -7.68
C ARG A 28 -2.06 -0.45 -8.44
N CYS A 29 -2.33 -1.71 -8.10
CA CYS A 29 -3.33 -2.54 -8.76
C CYS A 29 -4.74 -1.92 -8.73
N PHE A 30 -5.10 -1.28 -7.62
CA PHE A 30 -6.40 -0.64 -7.47
C PHE A 30 -6.53 0.64 -8.33
N LEU A 31 -5.49 1.47 -8.41
CA LEU A 31 -5.55 2.79 -9.05
C LEU A 31 -5.11 2.79 -10.52
N GLU A 32 -4.22 1.88 -10.90
CA GLU A 32 -3.57 1.84 -12.22
C GLU A 32 -4.57 1.44 -13.30
N LYS A 33 -4.67 2.28 -14.33
CA LYS A 33 -5.38 1.97 -15.57
C LYS A 33 -4.71 0.78 -16.23
N ALA A 34 -5.36 -0.38 -16.15
CA ALA A 34 -4.88 -1.63 -16.73
C ALA A 34 -5.76 -2.05 -17.92
N PRO A 35 -5.23 -2.84 -18.86
CA PRO A 35 -6.01 -3.40 -19.97
C PRO A 35 -6.97 -4.52 -19.52
N HIS A 36 -6.82 -5.04 -18.31
CA HIS A 36 -7.63 -6.10 -17.73
C HIS A 36 -8.40 -5.60 -16.53
N ASP A 37 -9.63 -6.10 -16.34
CA ASP A 37 -10.44 -5.81 -15.17
C ASP A 37 -9.94 -6.60 -13.95
N PHE A 38 -9.64 -5.88 -12.87
CA PHE A 38 -9.21 -6.45 -11.59
C PHE A 38 -10.28 -6.38 -10.50
N SER A 39 -11.53 -6.02 -10.83
CA SER A 39 -12.66 -5.90 -9.90
C SER A 39 -12.77 -7.08 -8.94
N ARG A 40 -12.68 -8.31 -9.47
CA ARG A 40 -12.72 -9.56 -8.71
C ARG A 40 -11.69 -9.69 -7.59
N LEU A 41 -10.57 -8.97 -7.66
CA LEU A 41 -9.56 -8.98 -6.58
C LEU A 41 -10.00 -8.16 -5.37
N PHE A 42 -10.97 -7.26 -5.55
CA PHE A 42 -11.43 -6.31 -4.54
C PHE A 42 -12.88 -6.54 -4.11
N GLU A 43 -13.68 -7.27 -4.89
CA GLU A 43 -15.04 -7.66 -4.52
C GLU A 43 -15.11 -8.25 -3.09
N GLY A 44 -16.01 -7.70 -2.26
CA GLY A 44 -16.19 -8.09 -0.86
C GLY A 44 -15.16 -7.51 0.11
N LEU A 45 -14.22 -6.67 -0.36
CA LEU A 45 -13.36 -5.87 0.49
C LEU A 45 -13.97 -4.50 0.76
N GLN A 46 -13.66 -3.93 1.92
CA GLN A 46 -14.15 -2.61 2.34
C GLN A 46 -13.86 -1.49 1.32
N VAL A 47 -12.72 -1.54 0.63
CA VAL A 47 -12.34 -0.57 -0.40
C VAL A 47 -13.22 -0.64 -1.65
N TRP A 48 -13.83 -1.79 -1.91
CA TRP A 48 -14.75 -1.98 -3.02
C TRP A 48 -16.17 -1.54 -2.69
N ASP A 49 -16.56 -1.71 -1.42
CA ASP A 49 -17.87 -1.30 -0.91
C ASP A 49 -17.98 0.21 -0.69
N ASP A 50 -16.84 0.90 -0.55
CA ASP A 50 -16.76 2.37 -0.49
C ASP A 50 -16.92 2.99 -1.90
N PRO A 51 -18.02 3.74 -2.18
CA PRO A 51 -18.26 4.35 -3.48
C PRO A 51 -17.23 5.40 -3.87
N GLU A 52 -16.66 6.13 -2.90
CA GLU A 52 -15.66 7.16 -3.15
C GLU A 52 -14.36 6.50 -3.62
N ALA A 53 -13.90 5.48 -2.90
CA ALA A 53 -12.75 4.69 -3.30
C ALA A 53 -12.97 4.01 -4.66
N ARG A 54 -14.14 3.39 -4.88
CA ARG A 54 -14.45 2.68 -6.13
C ARG A 54 -14.45 3.62 -7.35
N ALA A 55 -14.76 4.91 -7.18
CA ALA A 55 -14.69 5.90 -8.26
C ALA A 55 -13.26 6.11 -8.82
N HIS A 56 -12.25 5.68 -8.07
CA HIS A 56 -10.83 5.74 -8.43
C HIS A 56 -10.27 4.42 -8.99
N PHE A 57 -11.06 3.35 -9.00
CA PHE A 57 -10.64 2.03 -9.47
C PHE A 57 -10.18 2.07 -10.95
N GLN A 58 -8.96 1.59 -11.21
CA GLN A 58 -8.30 1.49 -12.51
C GLN A 58 -8.43 2.74 -13.41
N ARG A 59 -8.40 3.92 -12.80
CA ARG A 59 -8.68 5.19 -13.50
C ARG A 59 -7.43 5.91 -13.97
N TYR A 60 -6.28 5.68 -13.36
CA TYR A 60 -5.12 6.58 -13.46
C TYR A 60 -3.90 5.92 -14.10
N PRO A 61 -3.12 6.65 -14.92
CA PRO A 61 -1.77 6.22 -15.26
C PRO A 61 -0.86 6.38 -14.03
N VAL A 62 -0.56 5.28 -13.33
CA VAL A 62 0.22 5.29 -12.09
C VAL A 62 1.71 5.11 -12.40
N VAL A 63 2.56 5.98 -11.86
CA VAL A 63 4.02 5.83 -11.90
C VAL A 63 4.48 5.16 -10.61
N PHE A 64 5.15 4.00 -10.72
CA PHE A 64 5.65 3.23 -9.58
C PHE A 64 7.17 3.37 -9.46
N LEU A 65 7.63 4.04 -8.40
CA LEU A 65 9.05 4.26 -8.12
C LEU A 65 9.54 3.35 -7.00
N SER A 66 10.74 2.80 -7.15
CA SER A 66 11.40 1.97 -6.14
C SER A 66 12.87 2.36 -6.02
N PHE A 67 13.33 2.57 -4.79
CA PHE A 67 14.73 2.83 -4.43
C PHE A 67 15.40 1.58 -3.84
N LYS A 68 14.90 0.39 -4.18
CA LYS A 68 15.44 -0.85 -3.62
C LYS A 68 16.89 -1.10 -4.04
N ASP A 69 17.25 -0.64 -5.24
CA ASP A 69 18.54 -0.89 -5.88
C ASP A 69 19.38 0.40 -6.02
N VAL A 70 19.03 1.44 -5.25
CA VAL A 70 19.80 2.69 -5.06
C VAL A 70 20.54 2.64 -3.73
#